data_AF-A0A1X7FU93-F1
#
_entry.id   AF-A0A1X7FU93-F1
#
_cell.length_a   1.000
_cell.length_b   1.000
_cell.length_c   1.000
_cell.angle_alpha   90.00
_cell.angle_beta   90.00
_cell.angle_gamma   90.00
#
_symmetry.space_group_name_H-M   'P 1'
#
loop_
_entity.id
_entity.type
_entity.pdbx_description
1 polymer ?
#
loop_
_entity_poly.entity_id
_entity_poly.type
_entity_poly.pdbx_seq_one_letter_code
_entity_poly.pdbx_strand_id
1 'polypeptide(L)'
;MNRIPSKTTGAVPPASNDAAATPRANATTSAPERRLLSLPFFGRLARPAPHSTGNAPHVPQPRSDIRARAAKSPDQSVSPPKGRPSTSAPSLFTAADTARSAEMEERLDRLRGLTIDPKVANDILAHADNAGGPVLFDGFGRIEDFSPLHQIQPALVSKLENAVIEPLTSTNARGPRDAPRAERDILVRAMHLLGMEHNPVNQALLDDAKKLFLSGSFSRNAVASFLENAVARVDDVLLHDQFTKLATEIAKPVTVPQLADNLYGRTFESLLVDDLVRWPPNGMLRATRELGRGVVETLRSYPPAVFHEMVDILRNDVRPWFGLSPSMARFLAHPSMSTFEASMSDTSSGIEAIKVINVAQRMVLAIHNVSERGEIDRPGWYQRCFDFYSDFLSSQKPGGKSQLSGVFARNPGNWLHYQPNAASTRNPWQGTSWTHSRVVTPDRLSLFEQDALARGQPIVNGASGQTGMVVSLAHHVGQTHPNMSHRDLHLAIMTCLVFNGGHSTEEVLFALDATKGLYAPARIEPGWASGFRGGYEAIAELGGTEADKRMLRDRMDTALKRTIAYHAKYAA
;
A
#
# COMPACT_ATOMS: atom_id res chain seq x y z
N MET A 1 63.79 -2.07 -0.59
CA MET A 1 64.32 -2.60 -1.87
C MET A 1 64.71 -4.06 -1.68
N ASN A 2 64.55 -4.90 -2.72
CA ASN A 2 65.41 -6.02 -3.20
C ASN A 2 66.33 -6.78 -2.20
N ARG A 3 66.54 -8.11 -2.30
CA ARG A 3 66.09 -9.13 -3.29
C ARG A 3 66.23 -10.57 -2.76
N ILE A 4 65.69 -11.55 -3.52
CA ILE A 4 65.66 -13.02 -3.26
C ILE A 4 66.87 -13.75 -3.89
N PRO A 5 67.43 -14.80 -3.24
CA PRO A 5 67.56 -16.16 -3.82
C PRO A 5 67.30 -17.32 -2.79
N SER A 6 67.10 -18.60 -3.11
CA SER A 6 66.82 -19.34 -4.38
C SER A 6 66.52 -20.85 -4.19
N LYS A 7 65.56 -21.42 -4.96
CA LYS A 7 65.45 -22.84 -5.42
C LYS A 7 65.41 -23.96 -4.33
N THR A 8 65.15 -25.27 -4.52
CA THR A 8 64.93 -26.25 -5.64
C THR A 8 64.15 -27.49 -5.02
N THR A 9 63.57 -28.55 -5.64
CA THR A 9 63.37 -29.16 -6.99
C THR A 9 62.16 -30.15 -6.94
N GLY A 10 61.63 -30.65 -8.07
CA GLY A 10 60.93 -31.96 -8.15
C GLY A 10 59.58 -32.00 -8.90
N ALA A 11 59.34 -33.03 -9.75
CA ALA A 11 58.09 -33.25 -10.51
C ALA A 11 58.01 -34.67 -11.15
N VAL A 12 56.87 -35.01 -11.83
CA VAL A 12 56.67 -36.06 -12.88
C VAL A 12 56.49 -37.54 -12.39
N PRO A 13 55.54 -38.40 -12.92
CA PRO A 13 54.22 -38.15 -13.57
C PRO A 13 53.15 -39.28 -13.23
N PRO A 14 52.26 -39.90 -14.09
CA PRO A 14 50.94 -40.43 -13.63
C PRO A 14 50.50 -41.86 -14.11
N ALA A 15 49.27 -42.28 -13.73
CA ALA A 15 48.35 -43.20 -14.43
C ALA A 15 46.93 -43.07 -13.77
N SER A 16 45.74 -43.07 -14.39
CA SER A 16 45.14 -43.62 -15.62
C SER A 16 44.65 -45.07 -15.55
N ASN A 17 43.32 -45.29 -15.58
CA ASN A 17 42.67 -46.38 -16.31
C ASN A 17 41.14 -46.20 -16.38
N ASP A 18 40.55 -46.53 -17.53
CA ASP A 18 39.11 -46.54 -17.81
C ASP A 18 38.48 -47.93 -17.61
N ALA A 19 37.15 -47.97 -17.46
CA ALA A 19 36.31 -49.07 -17.94
C ALA A 19 34.87 -48.58 -18.14
N ALA A 20 34.22 -49.00 -19.23
CA ALA A 20 32.85 -48.58 -19.59
C ALA A 20 31.92 -49.77 -19.81
N ALA A 21 30.61 -49.56 -19.62
CA ALA A 21 29.54 -50.46 -20.05
C ALA A 21 28.30 -49.64 -20.45
N THR A 22 27.53 -50.14 -21.42
CA THR A 22 26.60 -49.32 -22.23
C THR A 22 25.15 -49.88 -22.20
N PRO A 23 24.17 -49.45 -23.04
CA PRO A 23 22.95 -48.79 -22.53
C PRO A 23 21.65 -49.62 -22.71
N ARG A 24 20.49 -49.10 -22.23
CA ARG A 24 19.20 -49.42 -22.85
C ARG A 24 18.02 -48.45 -22.59
N ALA A 25 17.29 -48.22 -23.68
CA ALA A 25 15.83 -48.02 -23.80
C ALA A 25 15.10 -46.88 -23.05
N ASN A 26 14.72 -45.87 -23.84
CA ASN A 26 13.38 -45.28 -23.96
C ASN A 26 12.40 -45.38 -22.77
N ALA A 27 12.07 -44.23 -22.19
CA ALA A 27 10.73 -43.95 -21.65
C ALA A 27 10.24 -42.62 -22.24
N THR A 28 9.26 -42.67 -23.14
CA THR A 28 8.59 -41.47 -23.68
C THR A 28 7.66 -40.88 -22.63
N THR A 29 7.98 -39.69 -22.13
CA THR A 29 7.05 -38.85 -21.36
C THR A 29 6.74 -37.58 -22.15
N SER A 30 5.46 -37.18 -22.12
CA SER A 30 4.94 -36.06 -22.89
C SER A 30 5.53 -34.73 -22.46
N ALA A 31 5.79 -33.84 -23.41
CA ALA A 31 5.97 -32.43 -23.11
C ALA A 31 4.69 -31.91 -22.42
N PRO A 32 4.79 -31.23 -21.26
CA PRO A 32 3.62 -30.61 -20.65
C PRO A 32 3.14 -29.47 -21.55
N GLU A 33 1.85 -29.47 -21.88
CA GLU A 33 1.22 -28.35 -22.56
C GLU A 33 1.49 -27.05 -21.80
N ARG A 34 1.97 -26.00 -22.48
CA ARG A 34 2.01 -24.65 -21.92
C ARG A 34 0.58 -24.11 -21.78
N ARG A 35 -0.14 -24.57 -20.74
CA ARG A 35 -1.42 -23.99 -20.35
C ARG A 35 -1.20 -22.53 -20.00
N LEU A 36 -1.81 -21.64 -20.80
CA LEU A 36 -1.84 -20.21 -20.57
C LEU A 36 -2.62 -19.91 -19.29
N LEU A 37 -1.91 -19.88 -18.16
CA LEU A 37 -2.45 -19.44 -16.89
C LEU A 37 -2.69 -17.94 -16.95
N SER A 38 -3.97 -17.55 -16.98
CA SER A 38 -4.39 -16.16 -16.94
C SER A 38 -4.02 -15.51 -15.61
N LEU A 39 -2.96 -14.69 -15.62
CA LEU A 39 -2.42 -14.06 -14.42
C LEU A 39 -3.46 -13.13 -13.77
N PRO A 40 -3.83 -13.33 -12.49
CA PRO A 40 -4.92 -12.60 -11.84
C PRO A 40 -4.57 -11.14 -11.44
N PHE A 41 -3.45 -10.61 -11.94
CA PHE A 41 -2.93 -9.26 -11.61
C PHE A 41 -2.97 -8.28 -12.79
N PHE A 42 -3.36 -8.72 -13.99
CA PHE A 42 -3.73 -7.83 -15.09
C PHE A 42 -5.26 -7.75 -15.17
N GLY A 43 -5.80 -6.53 -15.05
CA GLY A 43 -7.21 -6.31 -14.76
C GLY A 43 -8.13 -6.50 -15.97
N ARG A 44 -8.67 -7.71 -16.17
CA ARG A 44 -9.91 -7.87 -16.94
C ARG A 44 -11.09 -7.28 -16.18
N LEU A 45 -11.40 -6.00 -16.43
CA LEU A 45 -12.74 -5.48 -16.22
C LEU A 45 -13.68 -6.18 -17.20
N ALA A 46 -14.42 -7.17 -16.70
CA ALA A 46 -15.37 -7.93 -17.50
C ALA A 46 -16.59 -7.07 -17.86
N ARG A 47 -16.55 -6.41 -19.03
CA ARG A 47 -17.79 -5.90 -19.65
C ARG A 47 -18.66 -7.10 -20.07
N PRO A 48 -19.97 -7.08 -19.81
CA PRO A 48 -20.87 -8.10 -20.33
C PRO A 48 -20.91 -8.04 -21.85
N ALA A 49 -21.00 -9.20 -22.51
CA ALA A 49 -21.23 -9.27 -23.94
C ALA A 49 -22.66 -8.79 -24.29
N PRO A 50 -22.87 -8.11 -25.43
CA PRO A 50 -24.21 -7.69 -25.82
C PRO A 50 -25.06 -8.90 -26.21
N HIS A 51 -26.16 -9.14 -25.51
CA HIS A 51 -27.17 -10.09 -25.96
C HIS A 51 -27.88 -9.55 -27.19
N SER A 52 -27.87 -10.32 -28.27
CA SER A 52 -28.64 -10.03 -29.48
C SER A 52 -30.09 -10.45 -29.30
N THR A 53 -31.00 -9.48 -29.16
CA THR A 53 -32.42 -9.65 -29.49
C THR A 53 -32.84 -8.52 -30.42
N GLY A 54 -33.16 -8.87 -31.66
CA GLY A 54 -33.74 -7.91 -32.60
C GLY A 54 -35.23 -7.74 -32.32
N ASN A 55 -35.69 -6.50 -32.24
CA ASN A 55 -37.00 -6.08 -32.76
C ASN A 55 -37.08 -4.56 -32.87
N ALA A 56 -37.43 -4.09 -34.06
CA ALA A 56 -38.01 -2.76 -34.29
C ALA A 56 -39.47 -2.76 -33.74
N PRO A 57 -40.19 -1.63 -33.55
CA PRO A 57 -40.03 -0.40 -34.34
C PRO A 57 -40.29 0.94 -33.60
N HIS A 58 -40.51 1.98 -34.41
CA HIS A 58 -41.08 3.31 -34.14
C HIS A 58 -40.16 4.47 -33.70
N VAL A 59 -39.93 5.35 -34.67
CA VAL A 59 -39.51 6.75 -34.54
C VAL A 59 -40.73 7.61 -34.19
N PRO A 60 -40.57 8.61 -33.31
CA PRO A 60 -40.90 10.00 -33.69
C PRO A 60 -39.70 10.95 -33.57
N GLN A 61 -39.65 11.97 -34.43
CA GLN A 61 -38.68 13.08 -34.32
C GLN A 61 -39.09 14.10 -33.23
N PRO A 62 -38.13 14.86 -32.68
CA PRO A 62 -38.44 15.97 -31.78
C PRO A 62 -39.11 17.14 -32.51
N ARG A 63 -39.96 17.90 -31.79
CA ARG A 63 -40.34 19.26 -32.17
C ARG A 63 -39.65 20.27 -31.25
N SER A 64 -39.42 21.45 -31.80
CA SER A 64 -38.70 22.57 -31.18
C SER A 64 -39.65 23.52 -30.42
N ASP A 65 -39.13 24.72 -30.09
CA ASP A 65 -39.88 25.96 -29.78
C ASP A 65 -40.38 26.14 -28.33
N ILE A 66 -40.38 27.34 -27.71
CA ILE A 66 -39.57 28.57 -27.91
C ILE A 66 -39.70 29.47 -26.65
N ARG A 67 -38.59 30.04 -26.14
CA ARG A 67 -38.51 31.23 -25.23
C ARG A 67 -39.35 31.18 -23.92
N ALA A 68 -39.43 32.23 -23.10
CA ALA A 68 -38.39 32.91 -22.31
C ALA A 68 -39.05 33.84 -21.25
N ARG A 69 -38.30 34.30 -20.22
CA ARG A 69 -38.70 35.29 -19.18
C ARG A 69 -39.76 34.80 -18.17
N ALA A 70 -39.91 35.35 -16.96
CA ALA A 70 -38.99 36.12 -16.09
C ALA A 70 -39.50 36.06 -14.63
N ALA A 71 -38.71 36.54 -13.66
CA ALA A 71 -39.02 36.47 -12.23
C ALA A 71 -40.11 37.45 -11.76
N LYS A 72 -40.86 37.05 -10.71
CA LYS A 72 -40.97 37.75 -9.41
C LYS A 72 -41.98 37.07 -8.46
N SER A 73 -41.65 36.99 -7.17
CA SER A 73 -42.62 36.86 -6.07
C SER A 73 -43.31 38.21 -5.81
N PRO A 74 -44.47 38.25 -5.14
CA PRO A 74 -44.42 38.51 -3.69
C PRO A 74 -45.47 37.75 -2.86
N ASP A 75 -45.34 37.83 -1.53
CA ASP A 75 -46.39 37.51 -0.56
C ASP A 75 -47.65 38.36 -0.76
N GLN A 76 -48.82 37.80 -0.42
CA GLN A 76 -49.63 38.32 0.71
C GLN A 76 -50.77 37.37 1.13
N SER A 77 -51.21 37.52 2.38
CA SER A 77 -52.12 36.60 3.09
C SER A 77 -53.58 37.07 3.09
N VAL A 78 -54.52 36.17 2.77
CA VAL A 78 -55.95 36.29 3.14
C VAL A 78 -56.52 34.88 3.45
N SER A 79 -57.39 34.79 4.45
CA SER A 79 -58.06 33.54 4.90
C SER A 79 -59.60 33.73 4.90
N PRO A 80 -60.46 32.72 5.18
CA PRO A 80 -61.05 31.92 4.10
C PRO A 80 -62.60 31.77 4.18
N PRO A 81 -63.26 31.25 3.13
CA PRO A 81 -64.61 30.70 3.21
C PRO A 81 -64.63 29.20 3.60
N LYS A 82 -65.70 28.73 4.25
CA LYS A 82 -65.88 27.35 4.74
C LYS A 82 -66.55 26.47 3.66
N GLY A 83 -66.08 25.21 3.47
CA GLY A 83 -66.46 24.37 2.31
C GLY A 83 -66.88 22.90 2.52
N ARG A 84 -66.82 22.34 3.74
CA ARG A 84 -67.18 20.93 4.08
C ARG A 84 -66.30 19.82 3.42
N PRO A 85 -66.37 18.55 3.89
CA PRO A 85 -65.18 17.68 3.92
C PRO A 85 -65.09 16.66 2.77
N SER A 86 -63.84 16.30 2.45
CA SER A 86 -63.47 15.02 1.82
C SER A 86 -62.76 14.15 2.86
N THR A 87 -62.96 12.83 2.82
CA THR A 87 -62.44 11.90 3.83
C THR A 87 -61.04 11.40 3.51
N SER A 88 -60.02 12.02 4.11
CA SER A 88 -58.72 11.38 4.32
C SER A 88 -58.50 11.16 5.82
N ALA A 89 -58.43 9.89 6.23
CA ALA A 89 -58.11 9.54 7.61
C ALA A 89 -56.63 9.85 7.89
N PRO A 90 -56.29 10.59 8.95
CA PRO A 90 -54.90 10.74 9.38
C PRO A 90 -54.32 9.38 9.77
N SER A 91 -53.05 9.13 9.43
CA SER A 91 -52.34 7.95 9.93
C SER A 91 -52.18 8.05 11.45
N LEU A 92 -52.79 7.13 12.18
CA LEU A 92 -52.67 7.03 13.63
C LEU A 92 -51.32 6.41 14.01
N PHE A 93 -50.27 7.22 14.00
CA PHE A 93 -49.10 6.94 14.83
C PHE A 93 -49.54 7.01 16.30
N THR A 94 -49.52 5.87 16.98
CA THR A 94 -49.89 5.80 18.40
C THR A 94 -48.70 6.21 19.28
N ALA A 95 -48.96 6.60 20.53
CA ALA A 95 -47.89 6.86 21.49
C ALA A 95 -46.96 5.64 21.71
N ALA A 96 -47.48 4.42 21.50
CA ALA A 96 -46.70 3.18 21.55
C ALA A 96 -45.79 2.97 20.32
N ASP A 97 -46.06 3.63 19.19
CA ASP A 97 -45.19 3.65 18.01
C ASP A 97 -44.07 4.67 18.21
N THR A 98 -44.41 5.88 18.69
CA THR A 98 -43.44 6.91 19.09
C THR A 98 -42.44 6.39 20.14
N ALA A 99 -42.93 5.67 21.16
CA ALA A 99 -42.08 5.07 22.17
C ALA A 99 -41.12 4.02 21.59
N ARG A 100 -41.61 3.14 20.70
CA ARG A 100 -40.77 2.12 20.04
C ARG A 100 -39.76 2.72 19.05
N SER A 101 -40.07 3.84 18.42
CA SER A 101 -39.09 4.59 17.62
C SER A 101 -37.97 5.16 18.49
N ALA A 102 -38.30 5.81 19.60
CA ALA A 102 -37.32 6.37 20.53
C ALA A 102 -36.42 5.29 21.18
N GLU A 103 -37.01 4.15 21.59
CA GLU A 103 -36.26 2.98 22.09
C GLU A 103 -35.27 2.44 21.04
N MET A 104 -35.68 2.40 19.78
CA MET A 104 -34.83 1.95 18.68
C MET A 104 -33.68 2.94 18.39
N GLU A 105 -33.96 4.25 18.41
CA GLU A 105 -32.94 5.29 18.26
C GLU A 105 -31.91 5.24 19.39
N GLU A 106 -32.33 5.03 20.64
CA GLU A 106 -31.44 4.87 21.80
C GLU A 106 -30.57 3.60 21.69
N ARG A 107 -31.13 2.47 21.21
CA ARG A 107 -30.36 1.24 20.94
C ARG A 107 -29.33 1.45 19.84
N LEU A 108 -29.68 2.17 18.77
CA LEU A 108 -28.75 2.50 17.69
C LEU A 108 -27.65 3.45 18.17
N ASP A 109 -27.96 4.48 18.95
CA ASP A 109 -26.96 5.41 19.46
C ASP A 109 -25.92 4.70 20.37
N ARG A 110 -26.38 3.80 21.24
CA ARG A 110 -25.50 2.92 22.04
C ARG A 110 -24.58 2.01 21.23
N LEU A 111 -24.95 1.67 19.98
CA LEU A 111 -24.13 0.84 19.08
C LEU A 111 -23.06 1.65 18.32
N ARG A 112 -23.19 2.97 18.21
CA ARG A 112 -22.23 3.82 17.47
C ARG A 112 -20.83 3.73 18.10
N GLY A 113 -19.82 3.54 17.26
CA GLY A 113 -18.42 3.39 17.65
C GLY A 113 -18.03 2.02 18.23
N LEU A 114 -18.98 1.13 18.53
CA LEU A 114 -18.68 -0.24 18.98
C LEU A 114 -18.21 -1.10 17.79
N THR A 115 -17.28 -2.04 18.04
CA THR A 115 -16.82 -3.00 17.04
C THR A 115 -17.73 -4.22 17.00
N ILE A 116 -18.03 -4.68 15.79
CA ILE A 116 -18.85 -5.86 15.52
C ILE A 116 -17.94 -7.00 15.03
N ASP A 117 -18.30 -8.24 15.40
CA ASP A 117 -17.65 -9.44 14.92
C ASP A 117 -17.47 -9.41 13.38
N PRO A 118 -16.26 -9.64 12.83
CA PRO A 118 -16.00 -9.51 11.40
C PRO A 118 -16.85 -10.42 10.52
N LYS A 119 -17.29 -11.59 11.00
CA LYS A 119 -18.21 -12.45 10.24
C LYS A 119 -19.60 -11.83 10.20
N VAL A 120 -20.10 -11.31 11.32
CA VAL A 120 -21.41 -10.63 11.36
C VAL A 120 -21.40 -9.33 10.55
N ALA A 121 -20.33 -8.54 10.59
CA ALA A 121 -20.16 -7.35 9.76
C ALA A 121 -20.09 -7.71 8.26
N ASN A 122 -19.33 -8.74 7.89
CA ASN A 122 -19.27 -9.22 6.51
C ASN A 122 -20.60 -9.81 6.03
N ASP A 123 -21.36 -10.53 6.87
CA ASP A 123 -22.72 -10.97 6.53
C ASP A 123 -23.61 -9.77 6.16
N ILE A 124 -23.54 -8.68 6.92
CA ILE A 124 -24.36 -7.47 6.70
C ILE A 124 -23.94 -6.75 5.41
N LEU A 125 -22.63 -6.60 5.19
CA LEU A 125 -22.08 -5.99 3.98
C LEU A 125 -22.31 -6.83 2.71
N ALA A 126 -22.35 -8.17 2.82
CA ALA A 126 -22.63 -9.06 1.70
C ALA A 126 -24.09 -9.00 1.21
N HIS A 127 -24.99 -8.42 2.00
CA HIS A 127 -26.40 -8.16 1.65
C HIS A 127 -26.67 -6.66 1.45
N ALA A 128 -25.63 -5.83 1.31
CA ALA A 128 -25.75 -4.41 1.00
C ALA A 128 -25.68 -4.18 -0.52
N ASP A 129 -26.81 -3.79 -1.12
CA ASP A 129 -26.85 -3.33 -2.51
C ASP A 129 -26.06 -2.02 -2.71
N ASN A 130 -25.81 -1.65 -3.97
CA ASN A 130 -25.10 -0.42 -4.38
C ASN A 130 -25.71 0.91 -3.86
N ALA A 131 -26.85 0.88 -3.19
CA ALA A 131 -27.46 2.03 -2.51
C ALA A 131 -26.85 2.34 -1.13
N GLY A 132 -26.02 1.45 -0.59
CA GLY A 132 -25.49 1.51 0.77
C GLY A 132 -26.24 0.56 1.71
N GLY A 133 -25.50 -0.10 2.60
CA GLY A 133 -26.07 -1.04 3.57
C GLY A 133 -26.80 -0.32 4.72
N PRO A 134 -27.65 -1.03 5.48
CA PRO A 134 -28.40 -0.46 6.62
C PRO A 134 -27.50 -0.01 7.79
N VAL A 135 -26.22 -0.37 7.76
CA VAL A 135 -25.18 0.00 8.72
C VAL A 135 -23.96 0.47 7.93
N LEU A 136 -23.44 1.64 8.27
CA LEU A 136 -22.16 2.13 7.77
C LEU A 136 -21.07 1.75 8.76
N PHE A 137 -20.06 1.00 8.29
CA PHE A 137 -18.88 0.67 9.08
C PHE A 137 -17.71 1.60 8.72
N ASP A 138 -16.90 1.98 9.70
CA ASP A 138 -15.73 2.87 9.54
C ASP A 138 -14.57 2.25 8.74
N GLY A 139 -14.68 0.95 8.42
CA GLY A 139 -13.64 0.11 7.80
C GLY A 139 -12.84 -0.73 8.80
N PHE A 140 -12.95 -0.45 10.10
CA PHE A 140 -12.26 -1.11 11.23
C PHE A 140 -13.18 -2.13 11.92
N GLY A 141 -14.35 -2.40 11.35
CA GLY A 141 -15.43 -3.19 11.93
C GLY A 141 -16.28 -2.43 12.95
N ARG A 142 -16.09 -1.11 13.13
CA ARG A 142 -16.93 -0.30 14.02
C ARG A 142 -18.07 0.34 13.26
N ILE A 143 -19.19 0.52 13.95
CA ILE A 143 -20.35 1.22 13.43
C ILE A 143 -20.04 2.72 13.41
N GLU A 144 -19.93 3.30 12.22
CA GLU A 144 -19.79 4.75 12.01
C GLU A 144 -21.18 5.41 12.02
N ASP A 145 -22.11 4.86 11.23
CA ASP A 145 -23.46 5.40 11.08
C ASP A 145 -24.50 4.33 10.72
N PHE A 146 -25.75 4.76 10.59
CA PHE A 146 -26.92 3.93 10.33
C PHE A 146 -27.78 4.57 9.24
N SER A 147 -28.45 3.73 8.44
CA SER A 147 -29.50 4.22 7.53
C SER A 147 -30.68 4.82 8.31
N PRO A 148 -31.50 5.69 7.71
CA PRO A 148 -32.67 6.27 8.37
C PRO A 148 -33.57 5.20 9.01
N LEU A 149 -34.05 5.46 10.23
CA LEU A 149 -34.68 4.48 11.14
C LEU A 149 -35.70 3.55 10.48
N HIS A 150 -36.53 4.08 9.56
CA HIS A 150 -37.56 3.33 8.83
C HIS A 150 -37.02 2.22 7.89
N GLN A 151 -35.70 2.15 7.69
CA GLN A 151 -35.01 1.15 6.86
C GLN A 151 -34.34 0.06 7.72
N ILE A 152 -34.29 0.24 9.04
CA ILE A 152 -33.59 -0.66 9.97
C ILE A 152 -34.57 -1.62 10.62
N GLN A 153 -34.33 -2.92 10.43
CA GLN A 153 -35.14 -3.97 11.02
C GLN A 153 -34.73 -4.19 12.49
N PRO A 154 -35.67 -4.35 13.45
CA PRO A 154 -35.37 -4.64 14.85
C PRO A 154 -34.42 -5.84 15.06
N ALA A 155 -34.55 -6.87 14.21
CA ALA A 155 -33.71 -8.06 14.24
C ALA A 155 -32.25 -7.78 13.84
N LEU A 156 -31.99 -6.75 13.02
CA LEU A 156 -30.62 -6.31 12.70
C LEU A 156 -29.97 -5.67 13.92
N VAL A 157 -30.68 -4.81 14.64
CA VAL A 157 -30.18 -4.17 15.88
C VAL A 157 -29.86 -5.25 16.93
N SER A 158 -30.74 -6.23 17.12
CA SER A 158 -30.46 -7.38 17.99
C SER A 158 -29.30 -8.26 17.46
N LYS A 159 -29.08 -8.39 16.14
CA LYS A 159 -27.90 -9.10 15.60
C LYS A 159 -26.60 -8.35 15.91
N LEU A 160 -26.62 -7.00 15.86
CA LEU A 160 -25.46 -6.16 16.16
C LEU A 160 -25.13 -6.18 17.66
N GLU A 161 -26.11 -6.00 18.55
CA GLU A 161 -25.92 -6.05 20.01
C GLU A 161 -25.28 -7.37 20.47
N ASN A 162 -25.75 -8.51 19.94
CA ASN A 162 -25.19 -9.84 20.23
C ASN A 162 -23.85 -10.12 19.51
N ALA A 163 -23.38 -9.22 18.67
CA ALA A 163 -22.14 -9.35 17.90
C ALA A 163 -21.10 -8.27 18.27
N VAL A 164 -21.33 -7.47 19.31
CA VAL A 164 -20.32 -6.54 19.82
C VAL A 164 -19.12 -7.32 20.35
N ILE A 165 -17.92 -6.97 19.88
CA ILE A 165 -16.64 -7.50 20.34
C ILE A 165 -15.76 -6.38 20.87
N GLU A 166 -14.75 -6.73 21.67
CA GLU A 166 -13.63 -5.82 21.90
C GLU A 166 -12.92 -5.56 20.54
N PRO A 167 -12.65 -4.30 20.17
CA PRO A 167 -12.06 -3.99 18.87
C PRO A 167 -10.76 -4.76 18.61
N LEU A 168 -10.54 -5.21 17.37
CA LEU A 168 -9.24 -5.75 16.92
C LEU A 168 -8.10 -4.74 17.10
N THR A 169 -8.44 -3.44 17.04
CA THR A 169 -7.55 -2.32 17.35
C THR A 169 -7.03 -2.36 18.79
N SER A 170 -7.84 -2.90 19.73
CA SER A 170 -7.48 -3.10 21.14
C SER A 170 -6.77 -4.43 21.34
N THR A 171 -7.11 -5.51 20.62
CA THR A 171 -6.43 -6.80 20.83
C THR A 171 -4.96 -6.81 20.40
N ASN A 172 -4.56 -6.02 19.38
CA ASN A 172 -3.13 -5.90 19.01
C ASN A 172 -2.35 -4.86 19.86
N ALA A 173 -2.99 -3.83 20.40
CA ALA A 173 -2.32 -2.79 21.21
C ALA A 173 -2.39 -3.02 22.74
N ARG A 174 -3.48 -3.64 23.20
CA ARG A 174 -3.92 -3.82 24.59
C ARG A 174 -4.52 -5.22 24.87
N GLY A 175 -4.31 -6.20 23.99
CA GLY A 175 -4.84 -7.55 24.17
C GLY A 175 -4.37 -8.24 25.45
N PRO A 176 -4.89 -9.44 25.76
CA PRO A 176 -4.52 -10.21 26.95
C PRO A 176 -3.00 -10.20 27.15
N ARG A 177 -2.55 -9.75 28.34
CA ARG A 177 -1.14 -9.39 28.61
C ARG A 177 -0.13 -10.53 28.39
N ASP A 178 -0.63 -11.74 28.22
CA ASP A 178 0.12 -12.96 27.98
C ASP A 178 0.54 -13.12 26.50
N ALA A 179 -0.18 -12.48 25.56
CA ALA A 179 0.03 -12.60 24.12
C ALA A 179 1.43 -12.10 23.67
N PRO A 180 2.25 -12.91 22.97
CA PRO A 180 3.62 -12.57 22.61
C PRO A 180 3.77 -11.30 21.75
N ARG A 181 4.60 -10.35 22.18
CA ARG A 181 4.87 -9.12 21.42
C ARG A 181 5.96 -9.29 20.34
N ALA A 182 5.75 -8.58 19.22
CA ALA A 182 6.71 -8.48 18.11
C ALA A 182 7.89 -7.55 18.46
N GLU A 183 9.02 -7.77 17.81
CA GLU A 183 10.31 -7.12 18.07
C GLU A 183 10.22 -5.60 17.96
N ARG A 184 9.50 -5.08 16.96
CA ARG A 184 9.35 -3.62 16.74
C ARG A 184 8.43 -2.97 17.77
N ASP A 185 7.44 -3.67 18.32
CA ASP A 185 6.62 -3.16 19.44
C ASP A 185 7.47 -3.11 20.72
N ILE A 186 8.19 -4.19 21.03
CA ILE A 186 9.10 -4.26 22.18
C ILE A 186 10.16 -3.14 22.13
N LEU A 187 10.78 -2.92 20.97
CA LEU A 187 11.80 -1.86 20.82
C LEU A 187 11.19 -0.44 20.87
N VAL A 188 10.02 -0.20 20.27
CA VAL A 188 9.36 1.12 20.36
C VAL A 188 8.85 1.41 21.77
N ARG A 189 8.40 0.40 22.52
CA ARG A 189 8.08 0.55 23.94
C ARG A 189 9.34 0.87 24.78
N ALA A 190 10.46 0.21 24.50
CA ALA A 190 11.74 0.54 25.14
C ALA A 190 12.18 1.99 24.84
N MET A 191 12.07 2.44 23.58
CA MET A 191 12.32 3.84 23.21
C MET A 191 11.40 4.83 23.93
N HIS A 192 10.11 4.50 24.08
CA HIS A 192 9.16 5.34 24.78
C HIS A 192 9.55 5.52 26.26
N LEU A 193 9.87 4.41 26.95
CA LEU A 193 10.29 4.40 28.35
C LEU A 193 11.59 5.20 28.56
N LEU A 194 12.61 4.97 27.73
CA LEU A 194 13.87 5.74 27.77
C LEU A 194 13.66 7.22 27.50
N GLY A 195 12.65 7.59 26.71
CA GLY A 195 12.27 8.97 26.43
C GLY A 195 11.53 9.68 27.58
N MET A 196 11.08 8.97 28.62
CA MET A 196 10.36 9.59 29.76
C MET A 196 11.30 10.36 30.70
N GLU A 197 12.54 9.92 30.85
CA GLU A 197 13.53 10.55 31.75
C GLU A 197 14.82 10.88 31.03
N HIS A 198 15.23 12.15 31.11
CA HIS A 198 16.37 12.68 30.38
C HIS A 198 17.66 12.59 31.21
N ASN A 199 18.29 11.42 31.21
CA ASN A 199 19.64 11.21 31.76
C ASN A 199 20.61 10.70 30.66
N PRO A 200 21.95 10.80 30.85
CA PRO A 200 22.92 10.43 29.81
C PRO A 200 22.88 8.95 29.41
N VAL A 201 22.53 8.04 30.32
CA VAL A 201 22.45 6.60 30.04
C VAL A 201 21.21 6.27 29.22
N ASN A 202 20.06 6.84 29.61
CA ASN A 202 18.80 6.73 28.87
C ASN A 202 18.95 7.28 27.44
N GLN A 203 19.59 8.44 27.27
CA GLN A 203 19.83 9.04 25.96
C GLN A 203 20.72 8.14 25.09
N ALA A 204 21.81 7.59 25.64
CA ALA A 204 22.68 6.67 24.90
C ALA A 204 21.94 5.38 24.49
N LEU A 205 21.17 4.77 25.40
CA LEU A 205 20.33 3.60 25.10
C LEU A 205 19.25 3.92 24.07
N LEU A 206 18.65 5.12 24.10
CA LEU A 206 17.65 5.56 23.13
C LEU A 206 18.26 5.70 21.73
N ASP A 207 19.45 6.29 21.62
CA ASP A 207 20.14 6.41 20.33
C ASP A 207 20.65 5.05 19.82
N ASP A 208 21.05 4.12 20.69
CA ASP A 208 21.35 2.73 20.32
C ASP A 208 20.09 1.99 19.81
N ALA A 209 18.94 2.17 20.47
CA ALA A 209 17.66 1.64 20.01
C ALA A 209 17.25 2.20 18.63
N LYS A 210 17.46 3.51 18.39
CA LYS A 210 17.16 4.14 17.09
C LYS A 210 18.01 3.55 15.96
N LYS A 211 19.32 3.40 16.18
CA LYS A 211 20.23 2.75 15.21
C LYS A 211 19.72 1.35 14.89
N LEU A 212 19.41 0.55 15.91
CA LEU A 212 18.87 -0.80 15.75
C LEU A 212 17.57 -0.81 14.94
N PHE A 213 16.60 0.05 15.24
CA PHE A 213 15.32 0.13 14.52
C PHE A 213 15.48 0.45 13.03
N LEU A 214 16.44 1.31 12.67
CA LEU A 214 16.69 1.70 11.28
C LEU A 214 17.54 0.67 10.51
N SER A 215 18.32 -0.16 11.20
CA SER A 215 19.36 -0.96 10.57
C SER A 215 18.86 -2.20 9.83
N GLY A 216 19.59 -2.56 8.75
CA GLY A 216 19.45 -3.83 8.05
C GLY A 216 19.86 -5.07 8.85
N SER A 217 20.45 -4.88 10.06
CA SER A 217 20.76 -5.95 11.00
C SER A 217 19.71 -6.15 12.11
N PHE A 218 18.56 -5.46 12.04
CA PHE A 218 17.45 -5.67 12.97
C PHE A 218 17.02 -7.15 12.98
N SER A 219 16.83 -7.72 14.18
CA SER A 219 16.36 -9.10 14.40
C SER A 219 15.91 -9.29 15.85
N ARG A 220 15.18 -10.38 16.15
CA ARG A 220 14.76 -10.72 17.53
C ARG A 220 15.95 -10.84 18.48
N ASN A 221 17.04 -11.45 18.03
CA ASN A 221 18.27 -11.61 18.80
C ASN A 221 18.94 -10.26 19.08
N ALA A 222 18.98 -9.35 18.11
CA ALA A 222 19.56 -8.02 18.30
C ALA A 222 18.72 -7.16 19.27
N VAL A 223 17.39 -7.31 19.27
CA VAL A 223 16.51 -6.68 20.27
C VAL A 223 16.70 -7.31 21.66
N ALA A 224 16.86 -8.63 21.76
CA ALA A 224 17.15 -9.31 23.02
C ALA A 224 18.47 -8.81 23.65
N SER A 225 19.57 -8.80 22.90
CA SER A 225 20.86 -8.29 23.41
C SER A 225 20.87 -6.78 23.68
N PHE A 226 20.02 -6.00 23.01
CA PHE A 226 19.78 -4.61 23.41
C PHE A 226 19.09 -4.51 24.78
N LEU A 227 18.09 -5.35 25.05
CA LEU A 227 17.39 -5.38 26.33
C LEU A 227 18.28 -5.87 27.48
N GLU A 228 19.10 -6.90 27.26
CA GLU A 228 20.11 -7.36 28.22
C GLU A 228 21.09 -6.23 28.61
N ASN A 229 21.59 -5.51 27.60
CA ASN A 229 22.48 -4.34 27.78
C ASN A 229 21.77 -3.18 28.50
N ALA A 230 20.47 -2.96 28.24
CA ALA A 230 19.69 -1.94 28.94
C ALA A 230 19.42 -2.31 30.41
N VAL A 231 19.04 -3.56 30.72
CA VAL A 231 18.89 -4.07 32.10
C VAL A 231 20.19 -3.87 32.88
N ALA A 232 21.34 -4.18 32.28
CA ALA A 232 22.65 -4.01 32.91
C ALA A 232 23.15 -2.55 33.05
N ARG A 233 22.39 -1.55 32.58
CA ARG A 233 22.78 -0.13 32.56
C ARG A 233 21.78 0.82 33.21
N VAL A 234 20.54 0.39 33.45
CA VAL A 234 19.49 1.24 34.02
C VAL A 234 19.52 1.18 35.54
N ASP A 235 19.87 2.31 36.17
CA ASP A 235 19.93 2.44 37.64
C ASP A 235 18.54 2.65 38.29
N ASP A 236 17.54 3.14 37.56
CA ASP A 236 16.18 3.31 38.10
C ASP A 236 15.45 1.97 38.23
N VAL A 237 14.87 1.74 39.41
CA VAL A 237 14.24 0.47 39.79
C VAL A 237 12.98 0.18 38.97
N LEU A 238 12.19 1.20 38.63
CA LEU A 238 10.94 1.02 37.87
C LEU A 238 11.25 0.76 36.39
N LEU A 239 12.20 1.50 35.82
CA LEU A 239 12.67 1.34 34.45
C LEU A 239 13.38 -0.01 34.28
N HIS A 240 14.21 -0.44 35.24
CA HIS A 240 14.84 -1.77 35.26
C HIS A 240 13.80 -2.90 35.31
N ASP A 241 12.75 -2.77 36.13
CA ASP A 241 11.61 -3.70 36.14
C ASP A 241 10.91 -3.78 34.77
N GLN A 242 10.64 -2.64 34.13
CA GLN A 242 10.05 -2.62 32.79
C GLN A 242 10.96 -3.27 31.74
N PHE A 243 12.27 -3.00 31.78
CA PHE A 243 13.23 -3.62 30.87
C PHE A 243 13.36 -5.13 31.09
N THR A 244 13.32 -5.58 32.35
CA THR A 244 13.31 -7.02 32.69
C THR A 244 12.04 -7.71 32.17
N LYS A 245 10.89 -7.03 32.23
CA LYS A 245 9.62 -7.51 31.63
C LYS A 245 9.70 -7.57 30.09
N LEU A 246 10.31 -6.59 29.43
CA LEU A 246 10.55 -6.63 27.98
C LEU A 246 11.55 -7.75 27.59
N ALA A 247 12.59 -8.00 28.39
CA ALA A 247 13.53 -9.10 28.21
C ALA A 247 12.87 -10.48 28.43
N THR A 248 11.84 -10.56 29.27
CA THR A 248 11.01 -11.77 29.40
C THR A 248 10.08 -11.93 28.19
N GLU A 249 9.54 -10.82 27.66
CA GLU A 249 8.61 -10.80 26.53
C GLU A 249 9.27 -11.20 25.20
N ILE A 250 10.49 -10.73 24.93
CA ILE A 250 11.26 -11.08 23.72
C ILE A 250 11.61 -12.58 23.65
N ALA A 251 11.60 -13.30 24.79
CA ALA A 251 11.82 -14.75 24.83
C ALA A 251 10.59 -15.57 24.37
N LYS A 252 9.38 -15.01 24.37
CA LYS A 252 8.17 -15.71 23.90
C LYS A 252 8.21 -15.92 22.38
N PRO A 253 7.69 -17.04 21.84
CA PRO A 253 7.57 -17.23 20.39
C PRO A 253 6.48 -16.34 19.78
N VAL A 254 6.75 -15.72 18.64
CA VAL A 254 5.78 -14.91 17.88
C VAL A 254 5.33 -15.61 16.61
N THR A 255 4.09 -15.34 16.20
CA THR A 255 3.49 -15.92 15.00
C THR A 255 3.63 -15.01 13.77
N VAL A 256 3.62 -15.61 12.58
CA VAL A 256 3.70 -14.87 11.30
C VAL A 256 2.62 -13.76 11.17
N PRO A 257 1.34 -13.96 11.58
CA PRO A 257 0.36 -12.87 11.58
C PRO A 257 0.74 -11.69 12.49
N GLN A 258 1.36 -11.92 13.64
CA GLN A 258 1.82 -10.84 14.54
C GLN A 258 3.03 -10.08 13.94
N LEU A 259 3.92 -10.78 13.24
CA LEU A 259 5.02 -10.17 12.48
C LEU A 259 4.52 -9.41 11.24
N ALA A 260 3.40 -9.83 10.64
CA ALA A 260 2.79 -9.21 9.47
C ALA A 260 1.86 -8.02 9.79
N ASP A 261 1.26 -7.95 10.98
CA ASP A 261 0.59 -6.74 11.50
C ASP A 261 1.55 -5.55 11.46
N ASN A 262 2.71 -5.70 12.11
CA ASN A 262 3.79 -4.72 12.13
C ASN A 262 3.35 -3.25 12.29
N LEU A 263 2.45 -2.98 13.25
CA LEU A 263 1.87 -1.66 13.51
C LEU A 263 2.88 -0.51 13.46
N TYR A 264 4.03 -0.67 14.12
CA TYR A 264 5.05 0.39 14.21
C TYR A 264 5.95 0.50 12.98
N GLY A 265 6.20 -0.60 12.25
CA GLY A 265 6.87 -0.55 10.95
C GLY A 265 6.02 0.18 9.92
N ARG A 266 4.74 -0.21 9.78
CA ARG A 266 3.76 0.47 8.90
C ARG A 266 3.58 1.94 9.26
N THR A 267 3.48 2.24 10.55
CA THR A 267 3.35 3.61 11.05
C THR A 267 4.60 4.42 10.74
N PHE A 268 5.81 3.91 10.98
CA PHE A 268 7.05 4.57 10.60
C PHE A 268 7.12 4.87 9.09
N GLU A 269 6.91 3.86 8.24
CA GLU A 269 6.98 4.02 6.79
C GLU A 269 5.96 5.03 6.27
N SER A 270 4.71 4.92 6.74
CA SER A 270 3.61 5.78 6.30
C SER A 270 3.75 7.22 6.79
N LEU A 271 4.32 7.44 7.98
CA LEU A 271 4.70 8.77 8.48
C LEU A 271 5.88 9.35 7.70
N LEU A 272 6.88 8.53 7.33
CA LEU A 272 8.01 8.95 6.52
C LEU A 272 7.55 9.43 5.12
N VAL A 273 6.62 8.73 4.47
CA VAL A 273 6.10 9.17 3.17
C VAL A 273 5.06 10.30 3.24
N ASP A 274 4.31 10.47 4.33
CA ASP A 274 3.58 11.72 4.62
C ASP A 274 4.55 12.91 4.67
N ASP A 275 5.68 12.78 5.37
CA ASP A 275 6.71 13.81 5.47
C ASP A 275 7.38 14.08 4.10
N LEU A 276 7.70 13.05 3.30
CA LEU A 276 8.32 13.20 1.97
C LEU A 276 7.37 13.72 0.90
N VAL A 277 6.06 13.43 0.96
CA VAL A 277 5.06 14.00 0.03
C VAL A 277 4.73 15.45 0.41
N ARG A 278 4.75 15.78 1.71
CA ARG A 278 4.53 17.15 2.20
C ARG A 278 5.74 18.06 1.96
N TRP A 279 6.96 17.53 2.13
CA TRP A 279 8.22 18.25 2.01
C TRP A 279 9.21 17.52 1.08
N PRO A 280 8.91 17.44 -0.23
CA PRO A 280 9.67 16.66 -1.19
C PRO A 280 11.09 17.20 -1.39
N PRO A 281 12.11 16.33 -1.48
CA PRO A 281 13.46 16.73 -1.85
C PRO A 281 13.52 17.39 -3.23
N ASN A 282 14.35 18.43 -3.37
CA ASN A 282 14.55 19.10 -4.67
C ASN A 282 15.08 18.14 -5.76
N GLY A 283 15.83 17.09 -5.38
CA GLY A 283 16.23 16.02 -6.29
C GLY A 283 15.05 15.22 -6.82
N MET A 284 14.15 14.75 -5.93
CA MET A 284 12.90 14.06 -6.28
C MET A 284 12.04 14.88 -7.26
N LEU A 285 11.90 16.19 -7.03
CA LEU A 285 11.15 17.09 -7.92
C LEU A 285 11.82 17.28 -9.30
N ARG A 286 13.15 17.23 -9.40
CA ARG A 286 13.87 17.28 -10.68
C ARG A 286 13.76 15.95 -11.43
N ALA A 287 13.99 14.83 -10.75
CA ALA A 287 13.96 13.50 -11.37
C ALA A 287 12.57 13.14 -11.90
N THR A 288 11.51 13.47 -11.15
CA THR A 288 10.13 13.32 -11.64
C THR A 288 9.79 14.27 -12.79
N ARG A 289 10.43 15.44 -12.91
CA ARG A 289 10.23 16.33 -14.06
C ARG A 289 10.82 15.78 -15.35
N GLU A 290 12.02 15.22 -15.31
CA GLU A 290 12.60 14.57 -16.49
C GLU A 290 11.85 13.28 -16.86
N LEU A 291 11.42 12.46 -15.89
CA LEU A 291 10.52 11.34 -16.18
C LEU A 291 9.19 11.82 -16.76
N GLY A 292 8.65 12.94 -16.28
CA GLY A 292 7.40 13.53 -16.80
C GLY A 292 7.49 13.89 -18.28
N ARG A 293 8.61 14.50 -18.71
CA ARG A 293 8.90 14.75 -20.13
C ARG A 293 9.03 13.45 -20.91
N GLY A 294 9.87 12.53 -20.45
CA GLY A 294 10.11 11.25 -21.09
C GLY A 294 8.85 10.39 -21.24
N VAL A 295 7.90 10.48 -20.29
CA VAL A 295 6.57 9.85 -20.39
C VAL A 295 5.74 10.47 -21.52
N VAL A 296 5.75 11.79 -21.69
CA VAL A 296 5.05 12.46 -22.81
C VAL A 296 5.70 12.12 -24.15
N GLU A 297 7.03 12.13 -24.23
CA GLU A 297 7.80 11.78 -25.44
C GLU A 297 7.60 10.31 -25.84
N THR A 298 7.64 9.41 -24.85
CA THR A 298 7.34 7.98 -25.03
C THR A 298 5.89 7.79 -25.50
N LEU A 299 4.91 8.41 -24.86
CA LEU A 299 3.50 8.24 -25.24
C LEU A 299 3.19 8.80 -26.64
N ARG A 300 3.92 9.83 -27.09
CA ARG A 300 3.85 10.38 -28.45
C ARG A 300 4.30 9.41 -29.55
N SER A 301 5.11 8.39 -29.24
CA SER A 301 5.56 7.41 -30.23
C SER A 301 4.64 6.18 -30.35
N TYR A 302 3.65 6.03 -29.47
CA TYR A 302 2.65 4.96 -29.52
C TYR A 302 1.34 5.40 -30.21
N PRO A 303 0.57 4.46 -30.79
CA PRO A 303 -0.74 4.78 -31.37
C PRO A 303 -1.74 5.23 -30.28
N PRO A 304 -2.81 5.97 -30.66
CA PRO A 304 -3.80 6.51 -29.71
C PRO A 304 -4.43 5.47 -28.77
N ALA A 305 -4.49 4.19 -29.16
CA ALA A 305 -4.95 3.09 -28.32
C ALA A 305 -4.25 3.05 -26.95
N VAL A 306 -2.93 3.29 -26.88
CA VAL A 306 -2.17 3.31 -25.62
C VAL A 306 -2.57 4.51 -24.75
N PHE A 307 -2.82 5.68 -25.35
CA PHE A 307 -3.30 6.86 -24.63
C PHE A 307 -4.70 6.62 -24.04
N HIS A 308 -5.62 6.06 -24.84
CA HIS A 308 -6.98 5.76 -24.39
C HIS A 308 -7.01 4.69 -23.29
N GLU A 309 -6.27 3.59 -23.47
CA GLU A 309 -6.10 2.55 -22.46
C GLU A 309 -5.55 3.11 -21.14
N MET A 310 -4.51 3.96 -21.19
CA MET A 310 -3.96 4.61 -20.00
C MET A 310 -4.97 5.53 -19.29
N VAL A 311 -5.78 6.29 -20.04
CA VAL A 311 -6.85 7.14 -19.49
C VAL A 311 -7.92 6.30 -18.81
N ASP A 312 -8.35 5.19 -19.42
CA ASP A 312 -9.35 4.30 -18.85
C ASP A 312 -8.81 3.57 -17.60
N ILE A 313 -7.55 3.13 -17.59
CA ILE A 313 -6.91 2.59 -16.38
C ILE A 313 -6.89 3.64 -15.26
N LEU A 314 -6.47 4.88 -15.54
CA LEU A 314 -6.42 5.96 -14.55
C LEU A 314 -7.81 6.32 -13.99
N ARG A 315 -8.88 6.20 -14.80
CA ARG A 315 -10.27 6.42 -14.36
C ARG A 315 -10.82 5.28 -13.49
N ASN A 316 -10.30 4.06 -13.61
CA ASN A 316 -10.78 2.89 -12.87
C ASN A 316 -9.92 2.52 -11.64
N ASP A 317 -8.64 2.92 -11.58
CA ASP A 317 -7.75 2.75 -10.40
C ASP A 317 -7.39 4.10 -9.78
N VAL A 318 -8.43 4.78 -9.29
CA VAL A 318 -8.36 6.08 -8.59
C VAL A 318 -7.72 5.90 -7.22
N ARG A 319 -6.58 6.56 -7.01
CA ARG A 319 -5.85 6.50 -5.73
C ARG A 319 -6.35 7.57 -4.76
N PRO A 320 -6.32 7.33 -3.44
CA PRO A 320 -6.89 8.25 -2.44
C PRO A 320 -6.43 9.71 -2.54
N TRP A 321 -5.24 9.97 -3.09
CA TRP A 321 -4.67 11.31 -3.26
C TRP A 321 -5.00 12.01 -4.59
N PHE A 322 -5.69 11.36 -5.54
CA PHE A 322 -6.00 11.96 -6.85
C PHE A 322 -6.74 13.30 -6.72
N GLY A 323 -7.66 13.43 -5.76
CA GLY A 323 -8.37 14.68 -5.46
C GLY A 323 -7.48 15.84 -4.98
N LEU A 324 -6.22 15.57 -4.61
CA LEU A 324 -5.24 16.60 -4.24
C LEU A 324 -4.31 17.01 -5.39
N SER A 325 -4.48 16.46 -6.60
CA SER A 325 -3.73 16.89 -7.80
C SER A 325 -4.64 17.64 -8.78
N PRO A 326 -4.61 18.98 -8.79
CA PRO A 326 -5.32 19.78 -9.78
C PRO A 326 -4.88 19.48 -11.22
N SER A 327 -3.63 19.05 -11.45
CA SER A 327 -3.15 18.69 -12.79
C SER A 327 -3.82 17.40 -13.28
N MET A 328 -3.87 16.36 -12.44
CA MET A 328 -4.55 15.11 -12.75
C MET A 328 -6.06 15.33 -12.95
N ALA A 329 -6.71 16.10 -12.08
CA ALA A 329 -8.14 16.39 -12.19
C ALA A 329 -8.50 17.07 -13.52
N ARG A 330 -7.72 18.07 -13.95
CA ARG A 330 -7.90 18.73 -15.27
C ARG A 330 -7.71 17.75 -16.44
N PHE A 331 -6.71 16.89 -16.35
CA PHE A 331 -6.43 15.88 -17.38
C PHE A 331 -7.54 14.83 -17.51
N LEU A 332 -8.00 14.23 -16.40
CA LEU A 332 -9.02 13.17 -16.46
C LEU A 332 -10.41 13.69 -16.85
N ALA A 333 -10.70 14.97 -16.59
CA ALA A 333 -11.91 15.64 -17.08
C ALA A 333 -11.88 15.85 -18.60
N HIS A 334 -10.74 16.29 -19.16
CA HIS A 334 -10.59 16.61 -20.58
C HIS A 334 -9.34 15.92 -21.17
N PRO A 335 -9.36 14.58 -21.38
CA PRO A 335 -8.17 13.83 -21.77
C PRO A 335 -7.75 14.15 -23.21
N SER A 336 -6.59 14.80 -23.34
CA SER A 336 -5.92 15.12 -24.61
C SER A 336 -4.40 15.10 -24.40
N MET A 337 -3.60 15.04 -25.47
CA MET A 337 -2.14 15.13 -25.33
C MET A 337 -1.66 16.47 -24.75
N SER A 338 -2.39 17.56 -24.97
CA SER A 338 -2.07 18.89 -24.40
C SER A 338 -2.33 18.94 -22.89
N THR A 339 -3.51 18.48 -22.44
CA THR A 339 -3.81 18.39 -21.00
C THR A 339 -2.97 17.33 -20.29
N PHE A 340 -2.53 16.29 -21.01
CA PHE A 340 -1.56 15.32 -20.51
C PHE A 340 -0.18 15.95 -20.30
N GLU A 341 0.37 16.63 -21.31
CA GLU A 341 1.68 17.29 -21.23
C GLU A 341 1.72 18.38 -20.14
N ALA A 342 0.64 19.18 -20.03
CA ALA A 342 0.47 20.14 -18.95
C ALA A 342 0.39 19.47 -17.58
N SER A 343 -0.21 18.28 -17.49
CA SER A 343 -0.25 17.50 -16.26
C SER A 343 1.12 16.91 -15.91
N MET A 344 1.82 16.28 -16.86
CA MET A 344 3.12 15.65 -16.64
C MET A 344 4.27 16.63 -16.38
N SER A 345 4.13 17.88 -16.85
CA SER A 345 5.07 18.96 -16.55
C SER A 345 4.94 19.46 -15.11
N ASP A 346 3.74 19.40 -14.52
CA ASP A 346 3.51 19.83 -13.15
C ASP A 346 4.22 18.89 -12.16
N THR A 347 5.18 19.46 -11.46
CA THR A 347 6.06 18.83 -10.46
C THR A 347 6.32 19.84 -9.34
N SER A 348 5.31 20.66 -9.04
CA SER A 348 5.36 21.78 -8.09
C SER A 348 5.29 21.36 -6.62
N SER A 349 4.79 20.14 -6.34
CA SER A 349 4.63 19.58 -5.00
C SER A 349 4.91 18.08 -4.98
N GLY A 350 4.98 17.47 -3.79
CA GLY A 350 5.21 16.02 -3.67
C GLY A 350 4.04 15.19 -4.21
N ILE A 351 2.80 15.69 -4.11
CA ILE A 351 1.61 15.10 -4.75
C ILE A 351 1.78 15.08 -6.28
N GLU A 352 2.16 16.22 -6.86
CA GLU A 352 2.39 16.35 -8.30
C GLU A 352 3.59 15.52 -8.79
N ALA A 353 4.58 15.28 -7.93
CA ALA A 353 5.71 14.38 -8.20
C ALA A 353 5.33 12.88 -8.13
N ILE A 354 4.62 12.41 -7.10
CA ILE A 354 4.18 11.01 -7.03
C ILE A 354 3.15 10.67 -8.11
N LYS A 355 2.39 11.67 -8.59
CA LYS A 355 1.53 11.57 -9.76
C LYS A 355 2.29 11.16 -11.01
N VAL A 356 3.49 11.71 -11.26
CA VAL A 356 4.32 11.28 -12.40
C VAL A 356 4.63 9.78 -12.33
N ILE A 357 5.06 9.29 -11.17
CA ILE A 357 5.35 7.86 -10.95
C ILE A 357 4.10 6.99 -11.20
N ASN A 358 2.94 7.44 -10.69
CA ASN A 358 1.69 6.73 -10.87
C ASN A 358 1.32 6.64 -12.35
N VAL A 359 1.32 7.75 -13.09
CA VAL A 359 1.05 7.78 -14.54
C VAL A 359 2.05 6.91 -15.30
N ALA A 360 3.34 7.01 -15.01
CA ALA A 360 4.38 6.19 -15.64
C ALA A 360 4.07 4.68 -15.50
N GLN A 361 3.63 4.23 -14.33
CA GLN A 361 3.18 2.86 -14.11
C GLN A 361 1.94 2.49 -14.96
N ARG A 362 0.95 3.39 -15.08
CA ARG A 362 -0.26 3.15 -15.91
C ARG A 362 0.05 3.14 -17.40
N MET A 363 1.01 3.94 -17.87
CA MET A 363 1.45 3.91 -19.27
C MET A 363 2.10 2.56 -19.61
N VAL A 364 2.96 2.01 -18.74
CA VAL A 364 3.54 0.67 -18.94
C VAL A 364 2.46 -0.42 -18.92
N LEU A 365 1.44 -0.28 -18.06
CA LEU A 365 0.28 -1.18 -18.05
C LEU A 365 -0.56 -1.08 -19.33
N ALA A 366 -0.74 0.13 -19.86
CA ALA A 366 -1.45 0.36 -21.11
C ALA A 366 -0.71 -0.23 -22.32
N ILE A 367 0.61 -0.02 -22.40
CA ILE A 367 1.48 -0.62 -23.43
C ILE A 367 1.39 -2.16 -23.39
N HIS A 368 1.38 -2.77 -22.19
CA HIS A 368 1.12 -4.20 -22.06
C HIS A 368 -0.26 -4.59 -22.60
N ASN A 369 -1.34 -3.98 -22.08
CA ASN A 369 -2.72 -4.35 -22.43
C ASN A 369 -3.02 -4.20 -23.94
N VAL A 370 -2.45 -3.20 -24.60
CA VAL A 370 -2.58 -2.98 -26.07
C VAL A 370 -1.74 -4.00 -26.84
N SER A 371 -0.56 -4.38 -26.34
CA SER A 371 0.29 -5.41 -26.96
C SER A 371 -0.29 -6.83 -26.83
N GLU A 372 -0.90 -7.18 -25.70
CA GLU A 372 -1.62 -8.46 -25.52
C GLU A 372 -2.83 -8.62 -26.48
N ARG A 373 -3.34 -7.52 -27.04
CA ARG A 373 -4.39 -7.52 -28.06
C ARG A 373 -3.85 -7.58 -29.50
N GLY A 374 -2.53 -7.56 -29.68
CA GLY A 374 -1.89 -7.53 -31.00
C GLY A 374 -1.99 -6.19 -31.72
N GLU A 375 -2.38 -5.11 -31.03
CA GLU A 375 -2.46 -3.76 -31.61
C GLU A 375 -1.09 -3.09 -31.75
N ILE A 376 -0.09 -3.52 -30.95
CA ILE A 376 1.32 -3.10 -31.06
C ILE A 376 2.27 -4.27 -30.78
N ASP A 377 3.42 -4.27 -31.46
CA ASP A 377 4.56 -5.10 -31.10
C ASP A 377 5.04 -4.78 -29.68
N ARG A 378 5.41 -5.82 -28.93
CA ARG A 378 5.82 -5.68 -27.54
C ARG A 378 7.23 -5.04 -27.47
N PRO A 379 7.41 -3.86 -26.85
CA PRO A 379 8.65 -3.12 -26.95
C PRO A 379 9.81 -3.78 -26.17
N GLY A 380 10.99 -3.85 -26.78
CA GLY A 380 12.14 -4.59 -26.23
C GLY A 380 12.70 -4.05 -24.90
N TRP A 381 12.43 -2.79 -24.53
CA TRP A 381 12.77 -2.26 -23.20
C TRP A 381 11.82 -2.77 -22.10
N TYR A 382 10.57 -3.05 -22.47
CA TYR A 382 9.54 -3.60 -21.58
C TYR A 382 9.63 -5.12 -21.45
N GLN A 383 9.93 -5.84 -22.55
CA GLN A 383 10.04 -7.31 -22.55
C GLN A 383 10.97 -7.82 -21.44
N ARG A 384 12.15 -7.23 -21.26
CA ARG A 384 13.09 -7.57 -20.18
C ARG A 384 12.50 -7.41 -18.77
N CYS A 385 11.63 -6.43 -18.56
CA CYS A 385 10.91 -6.24 -17.31
C CYS A 385 9.84 -7.32 -17.09
N PHE A 386 9.09 -7.65 -18.14
CA PHE A 386 8.02 -8.62 -18.08
C PHE A 386 8.56 -10.02 -17.78
N ASP A 387 9.64 -10.43 -18.47
CA ASP A 387 10.28 -11.72 -18.27
C ASP A 387 10.86 -11.84 -16.84
N PHE A 388 11.60 -10.83 -16.36
CA PHE A 388 12.09 -10.83 -14.98
C PHE A 388 10.98 -10.80 -13.92
N TYR A 389 9.88 -10.10 -14.20
CA TYR A 389 8.72 -10.09 -13.31
C TYR A 389 8.00 -11.45 -13.29
N SER A 390 7.85 -12.08 -14.45
CA SER A 390 7.31 -13.44 -14.62
C SER A 390 8.16 -14.45 -13.85
N ASP A 391 9.44 -14.52 -14.18
CA ASP A 391 10.29 -15.65 -13.85
C ASP A 391 10.90 -15.53 -12.44
N PHE A 392 11.06 -14.29 -11.94
CA PHE A 392 11.60 -14.04 -10.61
C PHE A 392 10.61 -13.33 -9.67
N LEU A 393 10.19 -12.08 -9.93
CA LEU A 393 9.44 -11.30 -8.91
C LEU A 393 8.08 -11.91 -8.56
N SER A 394 7.43 -12.63 -9.49
CA SER A 394 6.15 -13.31 -9.22
C SER A 394 6.29 -14.42 -8.16
N SER A 395 7.44 -15.10 -8.11
CA SER A 395 7.74 -16.14 -7.11
C SER A 395 7.90 -15.57 -5.69
N GLN A 396 8.20 -14.27 -5.56
CA GLN A 396 8.39 -13.57 -4.29
C GLN A 396 7.08 -12.94 -3.74
N LYS A 397 5.93 -13.55 -4.10
CA LYS A 397 4.58 -13.22 -3.61
C LYS A 397 3.56 -14.38 -3.74
N PRO A 398 3.84 -15.59 -3.22
CA PRO A 398 3.00 -16.80 -3.37
C PRO A 398 1.63 -16.76 -2.66
N GLY A 399 1.35 -15.75 -1.82
CA GLY A 399 0.07 -15.60 -1.13
C GLY A 399 -1.11 -15.29 -2.07
N GLY A 400 -2.29 -15.84 -1.76
CA GLY A 400 -3.52 -15.61 -2.51
C GLY A 400 -4.12 -14.20 -2.31
N LYS A 401 -5.00 -13.80 -3.25
CA LYS A 401 -5.79 -12.56 -3.09
C LYS A 401 -6.65 -12.62 -1.82
N SER A 402 -6.68 -11.50 -1.11
CA SER A 402 -7.61 -11.28 -0.01
C SER A 402 -9.00 -10.88 -0.54
N GLN A 403 -10.03 -11.16 0.26
CA GLN A 403 -11.38 -10.63 0.04
C GLN A 403 -11.47 -9.11 0.31
N LEU A 404 -10.54 -8.55 1.09
CA LEU A 404 -10.44 -7.10 1.38
C LEU A 404 -9.63 -6.32 0.32
N SER A 405 -9.35 -6.93 -0.83
CA SER A 405 -8.68 -6.27 -1.94
C SER A 405 -9.58 -5.20 -2.57
N GLY A 406 -9.18 -3.93 -2.50
CA GLY A 406 -9.91 -2.83 -3.12
C GLY A 406 -10.87 -2.07 -2.20
N VAL A 407 -10.89 -2.38 -0.90
CA VAL A 407 -11.64 -1.62 0.11
C VAL A 407 -11.25 -0.14 0.07
N PHE A 408 -12.21 0.76 0.28
CA PHE A 408 -12.00 2.21 0.23
C PHE A 408 -11.11 2.70 1.38
N ALA A 409 -10.08 3.51 1.09
CA ALA A 409 -9.24 4.14 2.12
C ALA A 409 -9.43 5.65 2.16
N ARG A 410 -9.62 6.18 3.38
CA ARG A 410 -9.65 7.62 3.69
C ARG A 410 -8.28 8.18 4.08
N ASN A 411 -7.21 7.42 3.90
CA ASN A 411 -5.85 7.75 4.35
C ASN A 411 -4.81 7.29 3.30
N PRO A 412 -3.67 7.99 3.13
CA PRO A 412 -2.50 7.46 2.43
C PRO A 412 -1.73 6.44 3.30
N GLY A 413 -0.67 5.83 2.75
CA GLY A 413 0.22 4.94 3.51
C GLY A 413 -0.29 3.49 3.63
N ASN A 414 0.50 2.64 4.29
CA ASN A 414 0.32 1.18 4.34
C ASN A 414 -0.16 0.64 5.72
N TRP A 415 -0.84 1.50 6.50
CA TRP A 415 -1.64 1.09 7.66
C TRP A 415 -2.73 0.08 7.26
N LEU A 416 -2.89 -0.96 8.09
CA LEU A 416 -4.01 -1.89 7.95
C LEU A 416 -5.32 -1.23 8.40
N HIS A 417 -6.46 -1.73 7.92
CA HIS A 417 -7.80 -1.16 8.12
C HIS A 417 -8.29 -1.21 9.58
N TYR A 418 -7.53 -1.82 10.48
CA TYR A 418 -7.79 -1.86 11.92
C TYR A 418 -6.70 -1.13 12.75
N GLN A 419 -5.69 -0.53 12.10
CA GLN A 419 -4.59 0.16 12.77
C GLN A 419 -4.88 1.67 12.83
N PRO A 420 -4.98 2.28 14.04
CA PRO A 420 -5.26 3.71 14.16
C PRO A 420 -4.29 4.59 13.37
N ASN A 421 -4.81 5.53 12.58
CA ASN A 421 -3.96 6.37 11.74
C ASN A 421 -3.19 7.43 12.56
N ALA A 422 -1.88 7.53 12.33
CA ALA A 422 -0.98 8.52 12.92
C ALA A 422 -0.79 9.79 12.06
N ALA A 423 -1.27 9.82 10.81
CA ALA A 423 -1.16 10.98 9.92
C ALA A 423 -2.06 12.13 10.38
N SER A 424 -1.56 13.36 10.25
CA SER A 424 -2.27 14.61 10.61
C SER A 424 -3.25 15.10 9.54
N THR A 425 -3.51 14.29 8.51
CA THR A 425 -4.04 14.71 7.22
C THR A 425 -5.57 14.76 7.18
N ARG A 426 -6.17 15.80 7.77
CA ARG A 426 -7.64 16.09 7.79
C ARG A 426 -8.30 16.37 6.41
N ASN A 427 -7.73 15.91 5.31
CA ASN A 427 -8.24 16.15 3.95
C ASN A 427 -9.03 14.95 3.41
N PRO A 428 -9.92 15.15 2.41
CA PRO A 428 -10.78 14.10 1.87
C PRO A 428 -10.03 13.19 0.90
N TRP A 429 -9.14 12.34 1.42
CA TRP A 429 -8.60 11.23 0.63
C TRP A 429 -9.74 10.25 0.33
N GLN A 430 -9.93 9.92 -0.94
CA GLN A 430 -11.03 9.05 -1.39
C GLN A 430 -10.56 8.20 -2.56
N GLY A 431 -10.51 6.89 -2.38
CA GLY A 431 -10.03 5.97 -3.42
C GLY A 431 -9.71 4.57 -2.92
N THR A 432 -9.21 3.73 -3.82
CA THR A 432 -9.02 2.30 -3.61
C THR A 432 -7.77 2.00 -2.79
N SER A 433 -7.93 1.29 -1.66
CA SER A 433 -6.82 0.71 -0.90
C SER A 433 -6.32 -0.57 -1.53
N TRP A 434 -5.00 -0.74 -1.50
CA TRP A 434 -4.33 -1.98 -1.89
C TRP A 434 -3.55 -2.62 -0.74
N THR A 435 -3.63 -2.07 0.48
CA THR A 435 -2.89 -2.53 1.66
C THR A 435 -3.29 -3.95 2.10
N HIS A 436 -4.48 -4.38 1.72
CA HIS A 436 -5.03 -5.70 2.01
C HIS A 436 -5.17 -6.57 0.76
N SER A 437 -4.47 -6.30 -0.35
CA SER A 437 -4.76 -7.05 -1.60
C SER A 437 -4.35 -8.53 -1.54
N ARG A 438 -3.39 -8.86 -0.68
CA ARG A 438 -2.89 -10.22 -0.41
C ARG A 438 -2.96 -10.55 1.08
N VAL A 439 -3.06 -11.84 1.43
CA VAL A 439 -2.82 -12.33 2.80
C VAL A 439 -1.43 -12.95 2.87
N VAL A 440 -0.70 -12.63 3.94
CA VAL A 440 0.58 -13.30 4.31
C VAL A 440 0.24 -14.48 5.21
N THR A 441 0.55 -15.71 4.80
CA THR A 441 0.22 -16.93 5.55
C THR A 441 1.48 -17.76 5.84
N PRO A 442 1.55 -18.47 6.99
CA PRO A 442 2.77 -19.20 7.39
C PRO A 442 3.17 -20.31 6.41
N ASP A 443 2.21 -20.92 5.71
CA ASP A 443 2.41 -21.99 4.74
C ASP A 443 2.95 -21.49 3.38
N ARG A 444 2.92 -20.17 3.13
CA ARG A 444 3.23 -19.55 1.83
C ARG A 444 4.05 -18.27 2.01
N LEU A 445 5.20 -18.40 2.66
CA LEU A 445 6.21 -17.34 2.69
C LEU A 445 7.29 -17.62 1.63
N SER A 446 7.46 -16.71 0.69
CA SER A 446 8.65 -16.69 -0.18
C SER A 446 9.92 -16.36 0.61
N LEU A 447 11.10 -16.56 0.01
CA LEU A 447 12.38 -16.22 0.63
C LEU A 447 12.44 -14.72 1.02
N PHE A 448 11.90 -13.84 0.16
CA PHE A 448 11.70 -12.43 0.50
C PHE A 448 10.91 -12.22 1.79
N GLU A 449 9.79 -12.91 1.95
CA GLU A 449 8.92 -12.71 3.11
C GLU A 449 9.51 -13.31 4.38
N GLN A 450 10.20 -14.45 4.29
CA GLN A 450 10.91 -15.05 5.44
C GLN A 450 12.00 -14.11 5.95
N ASP A 451 12.82 -13.57 5.06
CA ASP A 451 13.91 -12.63 5.36
C ASP A 451 13.38 -11.29 5.91
N ALA A 452 12.36 -10.71 5.28
CA ALA A 452 11.73 -9.47 5.72
C ALA A 452 11.04 -9.61 7.08
N LEU A 453 10.29 -10.69 7.35
CA LEU A 453 9.68 -10.94 8.67
C LEU A 453 10.74 -11.20 9.75
N ALA A 454 11.83 -11.92 9.44
CA ALA A 454 12.94 -12.13 10.38
C ALA A 454 13.68 -10.83 10.72
N ARG A 455 13.74 -9.88 9.78
CA ARG A 455 14.18 -8.48 10.00
C ARG A 455 13.08 -7.57 10.56
N GLY A 456 11.93 -8.10 10.97
CA GLY A 456 10.81 -7.33 11.51
C GLY A 456 10.31 -6.23 10.57
N GLN A 457 10.46 -6.37 9.25
CA GLN A 457 10.03 -5.38 8.27
C GLN A 457 8.56 -5.61 7.88
N PRO A 458 7.79 -4.54 7.58
CA PRO A 458 6.41 -4.69 7.16
C PRO A 458 6.32 -5.29 5.75
N ILE A 459 5.29 -6.13 5.55
CA ILE A 459 4.96 -6.75 4.27
C ILE A 459 3.50 -6.40 3.94
N VAL A 460 3.25 -5.98 2.72
CA VAL A 460 1.93 -5.54 2.24
C VAL A 460 1.44 -6.48 1.15
N ASN A 461 2.22 -6.64 0.08
CA ASN A 461 1.81 -7.40 -1.10
C ASN A 461 2.92 -8.31 -1.67
N GLY A 462 4.09 -8.36 -1.07
CA GLY A 462 5.29 -9.04 -1.59
C GLY A 462 6.05 -8.18 -2.60
N ALA A 463 7.11 -8.73 -3.19
CA ALA A 463 8.08 -7.97 -3.98
C ALA A 463 7.44 -7.09 -5.08
N SER A 464 7.84 -5.82 -5.13
CA SER A 464 7.13 -4.82 -5.93
C SER A 464 7.38 -4.92 -7.44
N GLY A 465 6.53 -5.66 -8.14
CA GLY A 465 6.48 -5.62 -9.62
C GLY A 465 6.19 -4.22 -10.20
N GLN A 466 5.50 -3.36 -9.44
CA GLN A 466 5.24 -1.97 -9.83
C GLN A 466 6.51 -1.13 -9.89
N THR A 467 7.46 -1.41 -8.97
CA THR A 467 8.82 -0.83 -9.01
C THR A 467 9.53 -1.20 -10.31
N GLY A 468 9.54 -2.49 -10.67
CA GLY A 468 10.14 -2.96 -11.93
C GLY A 468 9.59 -2.24 -13.16
N MET A 469 8.26 -2.13 -13.28
CA MET A 469 7.61 -1.42 -14.40
C MET A 469 8.12 0.03 -14.56
N VAL A 470 8.21 0.79 -13.46
CA VAL A 470 8.65 2.19 -13.53
C VAL A 470 10.16 2.31 -13.73
N VAL A 471 10.98 1.46 -13.10
CA VAL A 471 12.45 1.41 -13.33
C VAL A 471 12.77 1.12 -14.79
N SER A 472 12.01 0.25 -15.44
CA SER A 472 12.24 -0.17 -16.82
C SER A 472 11.93 0.94 -17.83
N LEU A 473 10.84 1.65 -17.61
CA LEU A 473 10.51 2.87 -18.36
C LEU A 473 11.50 4.00 -18.06
N ALA A 474 11.90 4.17 -16.79
CA ALA A 474 12.91 5.15 -16.41
C ALA A 474 14.26 4.90 -17.07
N HIS A 475 14.68 3.63 -17.19
CA HIS A 475 15.89 3.28 -17.93
C HIS A 475 15.75 3.64 -19.42
N HIS A 476 14.60 3.36 -20.05
CA HIS A 476 14.35 3.76 -21.44
C HIS A 476 14.41 5.28 -21.62
N VAL A 477 13.73 6.04 -20.75
CA VAL A 477 13.75 7.52 -20.72
C VAL A 477 15.17 8.07 -20.45
N GLY A 478 15.96 7.41 -19.60
CA GLY A 478 17.34 7.79 -19.31
C GLY A 478 18.27 7.77 -20.52
N GLN A 479 17.89 7.09 -21.61
CA GLN A 479 18.64 7.08 -22.87
C GLN A 479 18.55 8.42 -23.62
N THR A 480 17.49 9.21 -23.41
CA THR A 480 17.32 10.56 -23.97
C THR A 480 17.39 11.68 -22.93
N HIS A 481 17.16 11.38 -21.65
CA HIS A 481 17.28 12.31 -20.51
C HIS A 481 18.46 11.95 -19.59
N PRO A 482 19.73 12.10 -20.03
CA PRO A 482 20.90 11.70 -19.26
C PRO A 482 21.11 12.47 -17.94
N ASN A 483 20.39 13.58 -17.74
CA ASN A 483 20.39 14.36 -16.50
C ASN A 483 19.43 13.81 -15.42
N MET A 484 18.68 12.74 -15.70
CA MET A 484 17.72 12.15 -14.77
C MET A 484 18.44 11.33 -13.68
N SER A 485 18.48 11.85 -12.45
CA SER A 485 19.05 11.16 -11.30
C SER A 485 18.26 9.90 -10.93
N HIS A 486 18.82 8.72 -11.21
CA HIS A 486 18.20 7.44 -10.86
C HIS A 486 17.98 7.30 -9.34
N ARG A 487 18.87 7.82 -8.50
CA ARG A 487 18.73 7.77 -7.02
C ARG A 487 17.52 8.55 -6.53
N ASP A 488 17.39 9.80 -6.98
CA ASP A 488 16.24 10.66 -6.66
C ASP A 488 14.93 10.09 -7.22
N LEU A 489 14.99 9.40 -8.37
CA LEU A 489 13.85 8.73 -8.96
C LEU A 489 13.46 7.46 -8.19
N HIS A 490 14.42 6.68 -7.70
CA HIS A 490 14.17 5.54 -6.83
C HIS A 490 13.49 5.98 -5.52
N LEU A 491 13.90 7.12 -4.95
CA LEU A 491 13.20 7.74 -3.82
C LEU A 491 11.78 8.16 -4.18
N ALA A 492 11.55 8.70 -5.38
CA ALA A 492 10.21 9.05 -5.87
C ALA A 492 9.31 7.81 -6.02
N ILE A 493 9.86 6.70 -6.55
CA ILE A 493 9.17 5.42 -6.72
C ILE A 493 8.77 4.85 -5.36
N MET A 494 9.72 4.73 -4.43
CA MET A 494 9.48 4.31 -3.04
C MET A 494 8.40 5.16 -2.38
N THR A 495 8.53 6.49 -2.45
CA THR A 495 7.57 7.43 -1.85
C THR A 495 6.18 7.24 -2.42
N CYS A 496 6.03 7.15 -3.75
CA CYS A 496 4.73 6.93 -4.40
C CYS A 496 4.10 5.57 -4.01
N LEU A 497 4.85 4.48 -4.10
CA LEU A 497 4.31 3.12 -3.94
C LEU A 497 3.90 2.80 -2.49
N VAL A 498 4.64 3.31 -1.50
CA VAL A 498 4.27 3.22 -0.08
C VAL A 498 3.13 4.18 0.26
N PHE A 499 3.14 5.43 -0.25
CA PHE A 499 2.06 6.40 -0.02
C PHE A 499 0.73 5.99 -0.67
N ASN A 500 0.78 5.20 -1.75
CA ASN A 500 -0.37 4.52 -2.36
C ASN A 500 -0.97 3.40 -1.49
N GLY A 501 -0.35 3.03 -0.36
CA GLY A 501 -0.70 1.86 0.44
C GLY A 501 -0.48 0.51 -0.25
N GLY A 502 0.18 0.51 -1.41
CA GLY A 502 0.36 -0.69 -2.23
C GLY A 502 1.55 -1.54 -1.80
N HIS A 503 2.52 -0.96 -1.09
CA HIS A 503 3.81 -1.61 -0.78
C HIS A 503 4.39 -1.15 0.55
N SER A 504 5.36 -1.91 1.07
CA SER A 504 6.32 -1.43 2.07
C SER A 504 7.58 -0.87 1.43
N THR A 505 8.42 -0.21 2.22
CA THR A 505 9.71 0.30 1.75
C THR A 505 10.64 -0.85 1.41
N GLU A 506 10.64 -1.92 2.22
CA GLU A 506 11.43 -3.13 1.97
C GLU A 506 11.03 -3.81 0.65
N GLU A 507 9.73 -3.89 0.32
CA GLU A 507 9.24 -4.45 -0.95
C GLU A 507 9.69 -3.66 -2.19
N VAL A 508 9.87 -2.35 -2.05
CA VAL A 508 10.40 -1.48 -3.12
C VAL A 508 11.92 -1.56 -3.17
N LEU A 509 12.62 -1.42 -2.05
CA LEU A 509 14.09 -1.49 -1.99
C LEU A 509 14.62 -2.83 -2.50
N PHE A 510 13.96 -3.93 -2.16
CA PHE A 510 14.28 -5.25 -2.69
C PHE A 510 14.08 -5.33 -4.22
N ALA A 511 12.95 -4.82 -4.73
CA ALA A 511 12.70 -4.81 -6.18
C ALA A 511 13.65 -3.87 -6.93
N LEU A 512 14.06 -2.74 -6.33
CA LEU A 512 15.10 -1.84 -6.83
C LEU A 512 16.48 -2.53 -6.87
N ASP A 513 16.82 -3.37 -5.88
CA ASP A 513 18.07 -4.11 -5.87
C ASP A 513 18.09 -5.22 -6.92
N ALA A 514 17.07 -6.07 -6.91
CA ALA A 514 16.95 -7.22 -7.80
C ALA A 514 16.88 -6.84 -9.29
N THR A 515 16.41 -5.62 -9.61
CA THR A 515 16.37 -5.09 -10.99
C THR A 515 17.67 -4.41 -11.46
N LYS A 516 18.66 -4.15 -10.59
CA LYS A 516 19.96 -3.55 -10.99
C LYS A 516 20.65 -4.32 -12.11
N GLY A 517 20.57 -5.65 -12.08
CA GLY A 517 21.20 -6.53 -13.07
C GLY A 517 20.62 -6.41 -14.48
N LEU A 518 19.32 -6.10 -14.63
CA LEU A 518 18.62 -6.06 -15.92
C LEU A 518 19.14 -4.98 -16.90
N TYR A 519 19.86 -4.00 -16.36
CA TYR A 519 20.31 -2.80 -17.05
C TYR A 519 21.81 -2.52 -16.86
N ALA A 520 22.52 -3.40 -16.14
CA ALA A 520 23.96 -3.29 -15.96
C ALA A 520 24.71 -3.80 -17.21
N PRO A 521 25.74 -3.10 -17.71
CA PRO A 521 26.50 -3.56 -18.88
C PRO A 521 27.41 -4.78 -18.62
N ALA A 522 27.50 -5.28 -17.38
CA ALA A 522 28.23 -6.52 -17.07
C ALA A 522 27.76 -7.21 -15.77
N ARG A 523 27.57 -8.54 -15.84
CA ARG A 523 27.74 -9.56 -14.78
C ARG A 523 27.08 -9.36 -13.39
N ILE A 524 26.09 -8.48 -13.25
CA ILE A 524 25.18 -8.53 -12.08
C ILE A 524 23.99 -9.41 -12.47
N GLU A 525 23.97 -10.65 -11.98
CA GLU A 525 22.82 -11.55 -12.17
C GLU A 525 21.56 -10.95 -11.51
N PRO A 526 20.45 -10.76 -12.25
CA PRO A 526 19.20 -10.27 -11.68
C PRO A 526 18.59 -11.25 -10.67
N GLY A 527 18.02 -10.75 -9.57
CA GLY A 527 17.29 -11.55 -8.58
C GLY A 527 17.94 -11.62 -7.20
N TRP A 528 17.68 -12.70 -6.45
CA TRP A 528 18.06 -12.86 -5.03
C TRP A 528 19.58 -13.01 -4.79
N ALA A 529 20.38 -13.20 -5.84
CA ALA A 529 21.80 -13.55 -5.75
C ALA A 529 22.70 -12.46 -5.16
N SER A 530 22.22 -11.22 -5.02
CA SER A 530 22.98 -10.08 -4.48
C SER A 530 23.25 -10.15 -2.97
N GLY A 531 22.51 -10.98 -2.23
CA GLY A 531 22.57 -11.00 -0.76
C GLY A 531 22.01 -9.72 -0.13
N PHE A 532 20.93 -9.16 -0.71
CA PHE A 532 20.23 -7.96 -0.25
C PHE A 532 20.04 -7.92 1.27
N ARG A 533 20.66 -6.91 1.90
CA ARG A 533 20.41 -6.51 3.29
C ARG A 533 19.62 -5.21 3.25
N GLY A 534 18.31 -5.31 3.48
CA GLY A 534 17.38 -4.18 3.44
C GLY A 534 17.44 -3.31 4.70
N GLY A 535 16.30 -2.78 5.11
CA GLY A 535 16.17 -1.86 6.24
C GLY A 535 16.32 -0.38 5.88
N TYR A 536 15.92 0.47 6.82
CA TYR A 536 15.67 1.89 6.56
C TYR A 536 16.93 2.73 6.34
N GLU A 537 18.10 2.30 6.84
CA GLU A 537 19.39 2.93 6.53
C GLU A 537 19.65 3.03 5.00
N ALA A 538 19.17 2.07 4.21
CA ALA A 538 19.30 2.09 2.75
C ALA A 538 18.50 3.22 2.06
N ILE A 539 17.48 3.78 2.71
CA ILE A 539 16.73 4.94 2.21
C ILE A 539 17.65 6.16 2.11
N ALA A 540 18.56 6.35 3.07
CA ALA A 540 19.48 7.50 3.06
C ALA A 540 20.43 7.48 1.85
N GLU A 541 20.78 6.30 1.34
CA GLU A 541 21.63 6.13 0.15
C GLU A 541 20.90 6.37 -1.19
N LEU A 542 19.59 6.61 -1.14
CA LEU A 542 18.83 7.22 -2.26
C LEU A 542 19.06 8.74 -2.37
N GLY A 543 19.72 9.37 -1.39
CA GLY A 543 20.14 10.77 -1.47
C GLY A 543 21.25 10.98 -2.51
N GLY A 544 21.08 11.96 -3.40
CA GLY A 544 22.08 12.32 -4.41
C GLY A 544 23.37 12.86 -3.79
N THR A 545 23.27 13.78 -2.83
CA THR A 545 24.40 14.38 -2.10
C THR A 545 24.35 14.06 -0.60
N GLU A 546 25.47 14.22 0.12
CA GLU A 546 25.49 14.06 1.58
C GLU A 546 24.59 15.06 2.34
N ALA A 547 24.17 16.17 1.71
CA ALA A 547 23.14 17.05 2.26
C ALA A 547 21.76 16.38 2.18
N ASP A 548 21.43 15.78 1.04
CA ASP A 548 20.18 15.00 0.87
C ASP A 548 20.18 13.77 1.80
N LYS A 549 21.32 13.06 1.94
CA LYS A 549 21.42 11.92 2.85
C LYS A 549 21.18 12.29 4.32
N ARG A 550 21.72 13.42 4.78
CA ARG A 550 21.44 13.94 6.14
C ARG A 550 19.96 14.26 6.29
N MET A 551 19.39 15.05 5.39
CA MET A 551 17.96 15.36 5.39
C MET A 551 17.07 14.09 5.39
N LEU A 552 17.43 13.02 4.66
CA LEU A 552 16.71 11.75 4.71
C LEU A 552 16.81 11.06 6.08
N ARG A 553 18.00 11.08 6.72
CA ARG A 553 18.18 10.59 8.10
C ARG A 553 17.39 11.43 9.11
N ASP A 554 17.35 12.75 8.94
CA ASP A 554 16.56 13.67 9.79
C ASP A 554 15.05 13.41 9.65
N ARG A 555 14.57 13.12 8.43
CA ARG A 555 13.17 12.70 8.17
C ARG A 555 12.85 11.35 8.79
N MET A 556 13.80 10.40 8.80
CA MET A 556 13.63 9.11 9.48
C MET A 556 13.58 9.25 11.01
N ASP A 557 14.47 10.02 11.65
CA ASP A 557 14.37 10.30 13.09
C ASP A 557 13.08 11.07 13.44
N THR A 558 12.62 11.97 12.55
CA THR A 558 11.31 12.65 12.70
C THR A 558 10.13 11.67 12.61
N ALA A 559 10.14 10.75 11.64
CA ALA A 559 9.10 9.71 11.51
C ALA A 559 9.13 8.76 12.72
N LEU A 560 10.31 8.35 13.19
CA LEU A 560 10.47 7.48 14.36
C LEU A 560 10.01 8.16 15.65
N LYS A 561 10.33 9.44 15.86
CA LYS A 561 9.77 10.27 16.96
C LYS A 561 8.23 10.29 16.92
N ARG A 562 7.64 10.48 15.73
CA ARG A 562 6.17 10.43 15.53
C ARG A 562 5.62 9.02 15.83
N THR A 563 6.32 7.93 15.50
CA THR A 563 5.95 6.54 15.85
C THR A 563 6.02 6.25 17.35
N ILE A 564 7.02 6.77 18.06
CA ILE A 564 7.14 6.63 19.54
C ILE A 564 6.02 7.43 20.24
N ALA A 565 5.73 8.65 19.77
CA ALA A 565 4.59 9.43 20.28
C ALA A 565 3.23 8.76 19.97
N TYR A 566 3.14 8.01 18.87
CA TYR A 566 1.97 7.20 18.54
C TYR A 566 1.77 6.03 19.52
N HIS A 567 2.84 5.29 19.89
CA HIS A 567 2.78 4.27 20.96
C HIS A 567 2.18 4.88 22.24
N ALA A 568 2.72 6.01 22.70
CA ALA A 568 2.29 6.68 23.93
C ALA A 568 0.80 7.11 23.92
N LYS A 569 0.20 7.30 22.74
CA LYS A 569 -1.21 7.71 22.58
C LYS A 569 -2.19 6.54 22.43
N TYR A 570 -1.77 5.40 21.90
CA TYR A 570 -2.68 4.30 21.50
C TYR A 570 -2.36 2.93 22.12
N ALA A 571 -1.18 2.74 22.72
CA ALA A 571 -0.72 1.46 23.31
C ALA A 571 -0.29 1.56 24.79
N ALA A 572 -0.44 2.74 25.41
CA ALA A 572 -0.38 2.94 26.86
C ALA A 572 -1.68 2.44 27.54
#